data_AF-A0A7W1NX34-F1
#
_entry.id   AF-A0A7W1NX34-F1
#
_cell.length_a   1.000
_cell.length_b   1.000
_cell.length_c   1.000
_cell.angle_alpha   90.00
_cell.angle_beta   90.00
_cell.angle_gamma   90.00
#
_symmetry.space_group_name_H-M   'P 1'
#
loop_
_entity.id
_entity.type
_entity.pdbx_description
1 polymer ?
#
loop_
_entity_poly.entity_id
_entity_poly.type
_entity_poly.pdbx_seq_one_letter_code
_entity_poly.pdbx_strand_id
1 'polypeptide(L)'
;IADGTCFRQIEFAGILKGTKNLESAQKFVDFMLSQPFQEDMPLQMFVFPVIPKAVLPEVFTKYAAVPEKPAVVDFADINANRESWLQAWTETVLR
;
A
#
# COMPACT_ATOMS: atom_id res chain seq x y z
N ILE A 1 11.55 9.58 -13.00
CA ILE A 1 11.42 8.12 -12.76
C ILE A 1 11.35 7.46 -14.12
N ALA A 2 12.10 6.39 -14.37
CA ALA A 2 12.08 5.71 -15.68
C ALA A 2 10.83 4.82 -15.81
N ASP A 3 10.36 4.66 -17.05
CA ASP A 3 9.18 3.85 -17.36
C ASP A 3 9.40 2.39 -16.91
N GLY A 4 8.40 1.81 -16.25
CA GLY A 4 8.42 0.40 -15.84
C GLY A 4 9.37 0.04 -14.70
N THR A 5 10.05 1.00 -14.07
CA THR A 5 11.02 0.71 -12.98
C THR A 5 10.42 0.79 -11.57
N CYS A 6 9.13 1.13 -11.44
CA CYS A 6 8.44 1.24 -10.15
C CYS A 6 7.17 0.42 -10.17
N PHE A 7 6.87 -0.31 -9.09
CA PHE A 7 5.61 -1.03 -8.92
C PHE A 7 4.77 -0.33 -7.84
N ARG A 8 3.47 -0.16 -8.08
CA ARG A 8 2.58 0.48 -7.10
C ARG A 8 2.15 -0.53 -6.04
N GLN A 9 2.67 -0.37 -4.83
CA GLN A 9 2.21 -1.11 -3.66
C GLN A 9 0.97 -0.46 -3.06
N ILE A 10 -0.01 -1.27 -2.65
CA ILE A 10 -1.20 -0.84 -1.92
C ILE A 10 -1.20 -1.56 -0.57
N GLU A 11 -1.37 -0.80 0.51
CA GLU A 11 -1.46 -1.35 1.86
C GLU A 11 -2.93 -1.51 2.26
N PHE A 12 -3.25 -2.65 2.86
CA PHE A 12 -4.61 -3.00 3.24
C PHE A 12 -4.69 -3.27 4.75
N ALA A 13 -5.82 -2.88 5.34
CA ALA A 13 -6.22 -3.30 6.67
C ALA A 13 -7.38 -4.29 6.56
N GLY A 14 -7.34 -5.38 7.33
CA GLY A 14 -8.37 -6.42 7.34
C GLY A 14 -8.73 -6.83 8.76
N ILE A 15 -10.02 -7.09 9.00
CA ILE A 15 -10.50 -7.63 10.27
C ILE A 15 -10.40 -9.15 10.21
N LEU A 16 -9.66 -9.73 11.15
CA LEU A 16 -9.45 -11.19 11.19
C LEU A 16 -10.74 -11.93 11.58
N LYS A 17 -11.02 -13.03 10.88
CA LYS A 17 -12.10 -13.95 11.20
C LYS A 17 -11.95 -14.47 12.63
N GLY A 18 -13.03 -14.42 13.41
CA GLY A 18 -13.04 -14.88 14.80
C GLY A 18 -12.69 -13.82 15.85
N THR A 19 -12.56 -12.54 15.46
CA THR A 19 -12.43 -11.45 16.44
C THR A 19 -13.62 -11.43 17.41
N LYS A 20 -13.34 -11.24 18.70
CA LYS A 20 -14.35 -11.01 19.73
C LYS A 20 -14.78 -9.54 19.83
N ASN A 21 -14.07 -8.65 19.12
CA ASN A 21 -14.23 -7.19 19.22
C ASN A 21 -14.53 -6.59 17.83
N LEU A 22 -15.54 -7.13 17.13
CA LEU A 22 -15.84 -6.73 15.75
C LEU A 22 -16.16 -5.24 15.62
N GLU A 23 -17.02 -4.71 16.48
CA GLU A 23 -17.43 -3.30 16.45
C GLU A 23 -16.23 -2.35 16.65
N SER A 24 -15.36 -2.66 17.62
CA SER A 24 -14.15 -1.87 17.85
C SER A 24 -13.17 -1.95 16.69
N ALA A 25 -13.04 -3.13 16.05
CA ALA A 25 -12.19 -3.29 14.87
C ALA A 25 -12.71 -2.49 13.67
N GLN A 26 -14.03 -2.46 13.46
CA GLN A 26 -14.65 -1.62 12.43
C GLN A 26 -14.42 -0.13 12.70
N LYS A 27 -14.64 0.33 13.93
CA LYS A 27 -14.34 1.72 14.34
C LYS A 27 -12.88 2.09 14.12
N PHE A 28 -11.95 1.15 14.31
CA PHE A 28 -10.54 1.38 14.05
C PHE A 28 -10.26 1.53 12.55
N VAL A 29 -10.87 0.70 11.69
CA VAL A 29 -10.79 0.87 10.23
C VAL A 29 -11.40 2.20 9.79
N ASP A 30 -12.54 2.60 10.35
CA ASP A 30 -13.15 3.91 10.09
C ASP A 30 -12.23 5.06 10.49
N PHE A 31 -11.54 4.92 11.63
CA PHE A 31 -10.52 5.87 12.08
C PHE A 31 -9.34 5.93 11.12
N MET A 32 -8.83 4.79 10.64
CA MET A 32 -7.76 4.75 9.63
C MET A 32 -8.18 5.45 8.33
N LEU A 33 -9.45 5.41 7.96
CA LEU A 33 -9.99 6.08 6.77
C LEU A 33 -10.44 7.53 7.03
N SER A 34 -10.29 8.03 8.25
CA SER A 34 -10.60 9.41 8.60
C SER A 34 -9.61 10.38 7.96
N GLN A 35 -10.04 11.62 7.74
CA GLN A 35 -9.17 12.65 7.18
C GLN A 35 -7.95 12.96 8.05
N PRO A 36 -8.08 13.15 9.37
CA PRO A 36 -6.93 13.42 10.22
C PRO A 36 -5.87 12.32 10.17
N PHE A 37 -6.29 11.05 10.19
CA PHE A 37 -5.34 9.94 10.07
C PHE A 37 -4.66 9.93 8.70
N GLN A 38 -5.45 10.08 7.63
CA GLN A 38 -4.93 10.03 6.25
C GLN A 38 -3.99 11.21 5.92
N GLU A 39 -4.17 12.38 6.54
CA GLU A 39 -3.28 13.54 6.39
C GLU A 39 -1.99 13.44 7.20
N ASP A 40 -1.96 12.62 8.25
CA ASP A 40 -0.76 12.40 9.08
C ASP A 40 0.20 11.35 8.47
N MET A 41 -0.35 10.33 7.79
CA MET A 41 0.43 9.25 7.16
C MET A 41 1.60 9.70 6.27
N PRO A 42 1.48 10.75 5.40
CA PRO A 42 2.55 11.11 4.48
C PRO A 42 3.89 11.46 5.14
N LEU A 43 3.86 12.06 6.33
CA LEU A 43 5.08 12.46 7.04
C LEU A 43 5.53 11.46 8.12
N GLN A 44 4.67 10.51 8.50
CA GLN A 44 5.01 9.47 9.48
C GLN A 44 5.43 8.15 8.81
N MET A 45 4.74 7.75 7.74
CA MET A 45 4.90 6.46 7.07
C MET A 45 5.43 6.60 5.64
N PHE A 46 5.51 7.82 5.10
CA PHE A 46 5.96 8.10 3.74
C PHE A 46 5.11 7.43 2.65
N VAL A 47 3.80 7.35 2.89
CA VAL A 47 2.80 6.79 1.96
C VAL A 47 1.76 7.82 1.56
N PHE A 48 1.14 7.64 0.39
CA PHE A 48 0.03 8.47 -0.05
C PHE A 48 -1.28 8.05 0.62
N PRO A 49 -2.18 9.01 0.95
CA PRO A 49 -3.52 8.71 1.42
C PRO A 49 -4.38 8.09 0.32
N VAL A 50 -5.37 7.30 0.73
CA VAL A 50 -6.34 6.67 -0.18
C VAL A 50 -7.60 7.53 -0.38
N ILE A 51 -7.88 8.45 0.54
CA ILE A 51 -9.08 9.28 0.47
C ILE A 51 -8.85 10.54 -0.38
N PRO A 52 -9.81 10.93 -1.25
CA PRO A 52 -9.63 12.12 -2.11
C PRO A 52 -9.59 13.46 -1.36
N LYS A 53 -10.12 13.51 -0.14
CA LYS A 53 -10.25 14.73 0.66
C LYS A 53 -8.99 15.11 1.44
N ALA A 54 -7.99 14.24 1.50
CA ALA A 54 -6.78 14.49 2.28
C ALA A 54 -5.91 15.57 1.61
N VAL A 55 -5.51 16.57 2.39
CA VAL A 55 -4.58 17.62 1.96
C VAL A 55 -3.16 17.19 2.30
N LEU A 56 -2.27 17.20 1.30
CA LEU A 56 -0.88 16.81 1.47
C LEU A 56 0.00 18.00 1.85
N PRO A 57 0.95 17.84 2.81
CA PRO A 57 1.94 18.86 3.12
C PRO A 57 2.81 19.19 1.89
N GLU A 58 3.15 20.47 1.71
CA GLU A 58 3.97 20.94 0.57
C GLU A 58 5.32 20.22 0.48
N VAL A 59 5.97 19.97 1.61
CA VAL A 59 7.24 19.25 1.65
C VAL A 59 7.10 17.82 1.10
N PHE A 60 5.95 17.17 1.33
CA PHE A 60 5.71 15.83 0.82
C PHE A 60 5.51 15.87 -0.70
N THR A 61 4.64 16.74 -1.21
CA THR A 61 4.40 16.84 -2.66
C THR A 61 5.60 17.33 -3.46
N LYS A 62 6.49 18.11 -2.83
CA LYS A 62 7.74 18.56 -3.44
C LYS A 62 8.72 17.43 -3.73
N TYR A 63 8.77 16.40 -2.88
CA TYR A 63 9.78 15.34 -2.97
C TYR A 63 9.22 13.96 -3.31
N ALA A 64 7.95 13.70 -3.02
CA ALA A 64 7.30 12.44 -3.35
C ALA A 64 6.96 12.42 -4.86
N ALA A 65 7.78 11.72 -5.64
CA ALA A 65 7.57 11.58 -7.07
C ALA A 65 6.63 10.39 -7.35
N VAL A 66 5.52 10.67 -8.04
CA VAL A 66 4.58 9.63 -8.51
C VAL A 66 5.02 9.17 -9.92
N PRO A 67 5.35 7.89 -10.14
CA PRO A 67 5.67 7.39 -11.48
C PRO A 67 4.46 7.53 -12.42
N GLU A 68 4.67 8.14 -13.60
CA GLU A 68 3.61 8.24 -14.63
C GLU A 68 3.29 6.88 -15.26
N LYS A 69 4.31 6.03 -15.41
CA LYS A 69 4.22 4.69 -16.02
C LYS A 69 4.88 3.65 -15.12
N PRO A 70 4.23 3.27 -14.01
CA PRO A 70 4.69 2.16 -13.20
C PRO A 70 4.59 0.84 -13.97
N ALA A 71 5.38 -0.16 -13.58
CA ALA A 71 5.15 -1.55 -13.94
C ALA A 71 3.79 -1.99 -13.40
N VAL A 72 3.05 -2.70 -14.24
CA VAL A 72 1.73 -3.27 -13.91
C VAL A 72 1.81 -4.78 -14.13
N VAL A 73 1.34 -5.53 -13.13
CA VAL A 73 1.14 -6.97 -13.22
C VAL A 73 -0.31 -7.21 -12.80
N ASP A 74 -1.05 -8.02 -13.57
CA ASP A 74 -2.44 -8.32 -13.25
C ASP A 74 -2.54 -9.05 -11.90
N PHE A 75 -3.55 -8.73 -11.09
CA PHE A 75 -3.73 -9.35 -9.78
C PHE A 75 -3.96 -10.86 -9.88
N ALA A 76 -4.64 -11.34 -10.93
CA ALA A 76 -4.84 -12.76 -11.16
C ALA A 76 -3.52 -13.46 -11.47
N ASP A 77 -2.64 -12.83 -12.24
CA ASP A 77 -1.30 -13.34 -12.54
C ASP A 77 -0.43 -13.39 -11.29
N ILE A 78 -0.46 -12.34 -10.46
CA ILE A 78 0.24 -12.35 -9.17
C ILE A 78 -0.26 -13.51 -8.31
N ASN A 79 -1.58 -13.67 -8.18
CA ASN A 79 -2.16 -14.72 -7.36
C ASN A 79 -1.81 -16.13 -7.87
N ALA A 80 -1.80 -16.33 -9.19
CA ALA A 80 -1.48 -17.62 -9.81
C ALA A 80 0.00 -18.00 -9.69
N ASN A 81 0.91 -17.02 -9.71
CA ASN A 81 2.34 -17.28 -9.88
C ASN A 81 3.22 -16.92 -8.67
N ARG A 82 2.70 -16.16 -7.69
CA ARG A 82 3.45 -15.66 -6.52
C ARG A 82 4.36 -16.70 -5.88
N GLU A 83 3.83 -17.88 -5.55
CA GLU A 83 4.59 -18.90 -4.82
C GLU A 83 5.77 -19.42 -5.64
N SER A 84 5.55 -19.65 -6.94
CA SER A 84 6.62 -20.06 -7.86
C SER A 84 7.71 -19.00 -7.99
N TRP A 85 7.32 -17.72 -8.12
CA TRP A 85 8.27 -16.62 -8.21
C TRP A 85 9.10 -16.46 -6.93
N LEU A 86 8.48 -16.59 -5.75
CA LEU A 86 9.17 -16.52 -4.47
C LEU A 86 10.17 -17.67 -4.29
N GLN A 87 9.80 -18.88 -4.71
CA GLN A 87 10.69 -20.03 -4.68
C GLN A 87 11.90 -19.81 -5.61
N ALA A 88 11.65 -19.44 -6.87
CA ALA A 88 12.70 -19.21 -7.84
C ALA A 88 13.69 -18.12 -7.39
N TRP A 89 13.19 -17.02 -6.80
CA TRP A 89 14.03 -15.98 -6.23
C TRP A 89 14.91 -16.50 -5.09
N THR A 90 14.31 -17.25 -4.16
CA THR A 90 15.02 -17.81 -3.00
C THR A 90 16.14 -18.75 -3.44
N GLU A 91 15.87 -19.62 -4.41
CA GLU A 91 16.86 -20.56 -4.96
C GLU A 91 17.98 -19.87 -5.73
N THR A 92 17.71 -18.74 -6.39
CA THR A 92 18.72 -18.05 -7.22
C THR A 92 19.61 -17.11 -6.41
N VAL A 93 19.05 -16.44 -5.40
CA VAL A 93 19.71 -15.32 -4.70
C VAL A 93 20.22 -15.71 -3.33
N LEU A 94 19.51 -16.58 -2.62
CA LEU A 94 19.78 -16.88 -1.20
C LEU A 94 20.42 -18.25 -0.95
N ARG A 95 20.41 -19.14 -1.94
CA ARG A 95 20.99 -20.49 -1.88
C ARG A 95 22.05 -20.64 -2.95
#